data_AF-A0A6C0KTG6-F1
#
_entry.id   AF-A0A6C0KTG6-F1
#
_cell.length_a   1.000
_cell.length_b   1.000
_cell.length_c   1.000
_cell.angle_alpha   90.00
_cell.angle_beta   90.00
_cell.angle_gamma   90.00
#
_symmetry.space_group_name_H-M   'P 1'
#
loop_
_entity.id
_entity.type
_entity.pdbx_description
1 polymer ?
#
loop_
_entity_poly.entity_id
_entity_poly.type
_entity_poly.pdbx_seq_one_letter_code
_entity_poly.pdbx_strand_id
1 'polypeptide(L)'
;MEMEICVTRFSVSTFNENRAWIIKNNNSLGCIYGTPVKISITLDPDSRLLVLEMNNTHNTIEGIGIIKNNLARENKKRYKIYSDNNYNRFIYKSNYRIDRKNFTSYENEVITLLEDYLFKSAYHCKRGQGIQKLPKKVVNNEEFDFVKFLITMYKNRFVTIKNIKIVN
;
A
#
# COMPACT_ATOMS: atom_id res chain seq x y z
N MET A 1 -1.05 18.90 -0.70
CA MET A 1 -1.71 17.65 -0.26
C MET A 1 -0.61 16.69 0.13
N GLU A 2 -0.32 16.64 1.42
CA GLU A 2 0.69 15.75 2.00
C GLU A 2 0.07 14.36 2.09
N MET A 3 0.73 13.35 1.50
CA MET A 3 0.30 11.96 1.59
C MET A 3 1.22 11.24 2.55
N GLU A 4 0.63 10.54 3.51
CA GLU A 4 1.38 9.77 4.48
C GLU A 4 1.79 8.43 3.87
N ILE A 5 3.06 8.08 4.02
CA ILE A 5 3.61 6.83 3.52
C ILE A 5 3.50 5.78 4.61
N CYS A 6 2.87 4.67 4.28
CA CYS A 6 2.59 3.57 5.18
C CYS A 6 3.04 2.24 4.59
N VAL A 7 3.08 1.21 5.43
CA VAL A 7 3.39 -0.16 5.04
C VAL A 7 2.29 -1.09 5.52
N THR A 8 2.01 -2.12 4.73
CA THR A 8 1.29 -3.32 5.15
C THR A 8 2.16 -4.53 4.88
N ARG A 9 1.93 -5.62 5.63
CA ARG A 9 2.76 -6.81 5.60
C ARG A 9 1.96 -7.99 5.12
N PHE A 10 2.55 -8.74 4.20
CA PHE A 10 2.06 -10.00 3.69
C PHE A 10 3.13 -11.08 3.90
N SER A 11 2.70 -12.30 4.17
CA SER A 11 3.41 -13.49 3.70
C SER A 11 2.99 -13.79 2.26
N VAL A 12 3.75 -14.65 1.57
CA VAL A 12 3.36 -15.15 0.24
C VAL A 12 1.93 -15.72 0.23
N SER A 13 1.54 -16.44 1.29
CA SER A 13 0.19 -17.01 1.43
C SER A 13 -0.88 -15.90 1.49
N THR A 14 -0.74 -14.95 2.40
CA THR A 14 -1.71 -13.86 2.55
C THR A 14 -1.76 -12.93 1.33
N PHE A 15 -0.62 -12.74 0.64
CA PHE A 15 -0.60 -11.99 -0.62
C PHE A 15 -1.41 -12.69 -1.71
N ASN A 16 -1.24 -14.01 -1.85
CA ASN A 16 -1.98 -14.81 -2.82
C ASN A 16 -3.48 -14.83 -2.52
N GLU A 17 -3.89 -15.01 -1.25
CA GLU A 17 -5.29 -14.90 -0.83
C GLU A 17 -5.88 -13.54 -1.20
N ASN A 18 -5.14 -12.47 -0.93
CA ASN A 18 -5.55 -11.10 -1.25
C ASN A 18 -5.77 -10.88 -2.75
N ARG A 19 -4.81 -11.30 -3.58
CA ARG A 19 -4.89 -11.18 -5.04
C ARG A 19 -6.02 -12.04 -5.61
N ALA A 20 -6.14 -13.29 -5.16
CA ALA A 20 -7.20 -14.19 -5.57
C ALA A 20 -8.60 -13.64 -5.20
N TRP A 21 -8.72 -13.02 -4.02
CA TRP A 21 -9.98 -12.40 -3.61
C TRP A 21 -10.39 -11.25 -4.54
N ILE A 22 -9.46 -10.37 -4.92
CA ILE A 22 -9.72 -9.27 -5.86
C ILE A 22 -10.20 -9.83 -7.21
N ILE A 23 -9.45 -10.77 -7.79
CA ILE A 23 -9.77 -11.40 -9.08
C ILE A 23 -11.17 -12.03 -9.07
N LYS A 24 -11.54 -12.67 -7.95
CA LYS A 24 -12.84 -13.34 -7.83
C LYS A 24 -14.01 -12.37 -7.62
N ASN A 25 -13.81 -11.29 -6.88
CA ASN A 25 -14.92 -10.48 -6.36
C ASN A 25 -15.09 -9.12 -7.05
N ASN A 26 -14.01 -8.52 -7.54
CA ASN A 26 -14.06 -7.19 -8.15
C ASN A 26 -12.77 -6.87 -8.93
N ASN A 27 -12.78 -7.10 -10.25
CA ASN A 27 -11.65 -6.79 -11.11
C ASN A 27 -11.36 -5.29 -11.26
N SER A 28 -12.32 -4.40 -10.95
CA SER A 28 -12.06 -2.95 -10.95
C SER A 28 -11.41 -2.45 -9.65
N LEU A 29 -11.26 -3.32 -8.65
CA LEU A 29 -10.62 -2.97 -7.40
C LEU A 29 -9.10 -3.09 -7.52
N GLY A 30 -8.38 -2.01 -7.22
CA GLY A 30 -6.92 -1.98 -7.32
C GLY A 30 -6.26 -2.64 -6.12
N CYS A 31 -6.65 -2.24 -4.92
CA CYS A 31 -6.16 -2.80 -3.67
C CYS A 31 -7.26 -2.95 -2.62
N ILE A 32 -7.05 -3.93 -1.75
CA ILE A 32 -7.83 -4.15 -0.53
C ILE A 32 -6.90 -4.63 0.56
N TYR A 33 -7.06 -4.09 1.76
CA TYR A 33 -6.28 -4.41 2.93
C TYR A 33 -7.23 -4.72 4.07
N GLY A 34 -7.34 -6.01 4.39
CA GLY A 34 -7.88 -6.42 5.67
C GLY A 34 -6.79 -6.38 6.74
N THR A 35 -7.14 -5.85 7.92
CA THR A 35 -6.22 -5.68 9.04
C THR A 35 -6.90 -6.06 10.37
N PRO A 36 -6.13 -6.55 11.37
CA PRO A 36 -6.67 -6.91 12.69
C PRO A 36 -6.89 -5.69 13.59
N VAL A 37 -6.28 -4.56 13.27
CA VAL A 37 -6.34 -3.29 14.00
C VAL A 37 -6.65 -2.15 13.04
N LYS A 38 -7.38 -1.13 13.53
CA LYS A 38 -7.63 0.10 12.76
C LYS A 38 -6.32 0.86 12.57
N ILE A 39 -6.26 1.63 11.48
CA ILE A 39 -5.23 2.65 11.30
C ILE A 39 -5.26 3.61 12.50
N SER A 40 -4.08 4.00 13.00
CA SER A 40 -3.91 4.86 14.17
C SER A 40 -4.73 6.14 14.09
N ILE A 41 -5.30 6.58 15.23
CA ILE A 41 -6.01 7.87 15.36
C ILE A 41 -5.11 9.08 15.11
N THR A 42 -3.79 8.91 15.16
CA THR A 42 -2.82 9.97 14.83
C THR A 42 -2.71 10.25 13.33
N LEU A 43 -3.42 9.47 12.50
CA LEU A 43 -3.63 9.75 11.09
C LEU A 43 -5.01 10.37 10.94
N ASP A 44 -5.08 11.53 10.30
CA ASP A 44 -6.36 12.22 10.12
C ASP A 44 -7.37 11.30 9.44
N PRO A 45 -8.63 11.28 9.91
CA PRO A 45 -9.71 10.62 9.19
C PRO A 45 -9.79 11.11 7.74
N ASP A 46 -10.10 10.21 6.80
CA ASP A 46 -10.19 10.49 5.36
C ASP A 46 -8.89 10.95 4.67
N SER A 47 -7.76 11.02 5.38
CA SER A 47 -6.44 11.29 4.78
C SER A 47 -6.09 10.25 3.72
N ARG A 48 -5.35 10.67 2.69
CA ARG A 48 -4.86 9.77 1.64
C ARG A 48 -3.54 9.15 2.07
N LEU A 49 -3.48 7.83 2.03
CA LEU A 49 -2.32 7.04 2.43
C LEU A 49 -1.77 6.30 1.22
N LEU A 50 -0.45 6.37 1.04
CA LEU A 50 0.29 5.52 0.11
C LEU A 50 0.81 4.32 0.89
N VAL A 51 0.37 3.12 0.54
CA VAL A 51 0.66 1.88 1.28
C VAL A 51 1.57 0.99 0.46
N LEU A 52 2.77 0.73 0.96
CA LEU A 52 3.71 -0.24 0.42
C LEU A 52 3.28 -1.66 0.83
N GLU A 53 3.09 -2.54 -0.16
CA GLU A 53 2.69 -3.94 0.05
C GLU A 53 3.94 -4.82 0.26
N MET A 54 4.43 -4.90 1.49
CA MET A 54 5.63 -5.65 1.83
C MET A 54 5.33 -7.15 1.91
N ASN A 55 5.95 -7.95 1.05
CA ASN A 55 5.99 -9.41 1.15
C ASN A 55 7.20 -9.83 1.98
N ASN A 56 6.97 -10.13 3.25
CA ASN A 56 8.01 -10.49 4.22
C ASN A 56 8.62 -11.88 3.97
N THR A 57 7.98 -12.73 3.15
CA THR A 57 8.54 -14.02 2.75
C THR A 57 9.68 -13.83 1.76
N HIS A 58 9.47 -12.98 0.75
CA HIS A 58 10.48 -12.70 -0.29
C HIS A 58 11.34 -11.46 -0.01
N ASN A 59 10.98 -10.65 0.99
CA ASN A 59 11.55 -9.33 1.26
C ASN A 59 11.42 -8.37 0.07
N THR A 60 10.25 -8.37 -0.58
CA THR A 60 9.95 -7.54 -1.75
C THR A 60 8.73 -6.66 -1.49
N ILE A 61 8.67 -5.51 -2.16
CA ILE A 61 7.47 -4.69 -2.31
C ILE A 61 6.73 -5.16 -3.56
N GLU A 62 5.56 -5.75 -3.39
CA GLU A 62 4.78 -6.34 -4.49
C GLU A 62 3.89 -5.32 -5.21
N GLY A 63 3.74 -4.14 -4.62
CA GLY A 63 2.95 -3.06 -5.17
C GLY A 63 2.74 -1.93 -4.18
N ILE A 64 2.04 -0.91 -4.66
CA ILE A 64 1.75 0.32 -3.93
C ILE A 64 0.27 0.63 -4.10
N GLY A 65 -0.50 0.61 -3.01
CA GLY A 65 -1.91 1.02 -3.04
C GLY A 65 -2.13 2.40 -2.46
N ILE A 66 -3.21 3.05 -2.89
CA ILE A 66 -3.56 4.40 -2.44
C ILE A 66 -4.96 4.37 -1.85
N ILE A 67 -5.06 4.44 -0.53
CA ILE A 67 -6.33 4.35 0.19
C ILE A 67 -6.68 5.69 0.83
N LYS A 68 -7.93 5.84 1.23
CA LYS A 68 -8.31 6.83 2.25
C LYS A 68 -8.31 6.15 3.61
N ASN A 69 -7.98 6.90 4.66
CA ASN A 69 -8.15 6.47 6.04
C ASN A 69 -9.64 6.48 6.42
N ASN A 70 -10.39 5.60 5.77
CA ASN A 70 -11.82 5.40 5.98
C ASN A 70 -12.14 3.92 5.75
N LEU A 71 -12.85 3.33 6.70
CA LEU A 71 -13.25 1.93 6.61
C LEU A 71 -14.22 1.75 5.45
N ALA A 72 -14.04 0.66 4.70
CA ALA A 72 -15.04 0.27 3.71
C ALA A 72 -16.39 0.10 4.42
N ARG A 73 -17.41 0.82 3.95
CA ARG A 73 -18.76 0.83 4.55
C ARG A 73 -19.19 -0.60 4.89
N GLU A 74 -19.58 -0.81 6.15
CA GLU A 74 -20.02 -2.07 6.75
C GLU A 74 -21.39 -2.55 6.23
N ASN A 75 -21.84 -2.09 5.07
CA ASN A 75 -23.13 -2.45 4.52
C ASN A 75 -23.13 -3.94 4.12
N LYS A 76 -23.48 -4.80 5.07
CA LYS A 76 -23.84 -6.24 5.00
C LYS A 76 -22.83 -7.22 4.39
N LYS A 77 -21.73 -6.77 3.77
CA LYS A 77 -20.75 -7.65 3.12
C LYS A 77 -19.55 -7.92 4.03
N ARG A 78 -19.50 -9.11 4.61
CA ARG A 78 -18.31 -9.61 5.31
C ARG A 78 -17.22 -9.92 4.27
N TYR A 79 -16.13 -9.16 4.28
CA TYR A 79 -14.99 -9.41 3.39
C TYR A 79 -14.17 -10.58 3.94
N LYS A 80 -14.36 -11.78 3.39
CA LYS A 80 -13.53 -12.95 3.72
C LYS A 80 -12.32 -13.00 2.77
N ILE A 81 -11.35 -12.12 3.01
CA ILE A 81 -10.13 -12.00 2.18
C ILE A 81 -9.16 -13.10 2.56
N TYR A 82 -8.87 -13.22 3.86
CA TYR A 82 -7.91 -14.18 4.39
C TYR A 82 -8.60 -15.34 5.10
N SER A 83 -7.92 -16.48 5.15
CA SER A 83 -8.30 -17.64 5.96
C SER A 83 -8.30 -17.32 7.45
N ASP A 84 -7.31 -16.56 7.93
CA ASP A 84 -7.32 -16.00 9.28
C ASP A 84 -8.32 -14.83 9.36
N ASN A 85 -9.43 -15.09 10.05
CA ASN A 85 -10.51 -14.13 10.23
C ASN A 85 -10.11 -12.86 10.99
N ASN A 86 -9.03 -12.87 11.78
CA ASN A 86 -8.59 -11.67 12.47
C ASN A 86 -8.15 -10.58 11.50
N TYR A 87 -7.53 -10.96 10.37
CA TYR A 87 -7.16 -10.01 9.32
C TYR A 87 -8.35 -9.51 8.49
N ASN A 88 -9.57 -10.01 8.71
CA ASN A 88 -10.76 -9.57 7.97
C ASN A 88 -11.60 -8.53 8.75
N ARG A 89 -11.08 -8.00 9.87
CA ARG A 89 -11.84 -7.12 10.79
C ARG A 89 -12.02 -5.70 10.27
N PHE A 90 -10.93 -5.07 9.85
CA PHE A 90 -10.94 -3.68 9.38
C PHE A 90 -10.46 -3.63 7.94
N ILE A 91 -11.34 -3.17 7.05
CA ILE A 91 -11.13 -3.22 5.60
C ILE A 91 -10.90 -1.81 5.07
N TYR A 92 -9.77 -1.63 4.40
CA TYR A 92 -9.44 -0.44 3.62
C TYR A 92 -9.28 -0.85 2.17
N LYS A 93 -9.80 -0.07 1.23
CA LYS A 93 -9.77 -0.46 -0.19
C LYS A 93 -9.79 0.74 -1.11
N SER A 94 -9.32 0.53 -2.34
CA SER A 94 -9.28 1.56 -3.37
C SER A 94 -9.16 0.96 -4.76
N ASN A 95 -9.52 1.74 -5.77
CA ASN A 95 -9.31 1.39 -7.17
C ASN A 95 -7.88 1.74 -7.65
N TYR A 96 -7.07 2.37 -6.79
CA TYR A 96 -5.73 2.86 -7.12
C TYR A 96 -4.66 1.95 -6.53
N ARG A 97 -3.97 1.20 -7.41
CA ARG A 97 -2.79 0.41 -7.08
C ARG A 97 -1.82 0.38 -8.24
N ILE A 98 -0.53 0.50 -7.94
CA ILE A 98 0.57 0.25 -8.86
C ILE A 98 1.11 -1.14 -8.56
N ASP A 99 1.05 -2.05 -9.52
CA ASP A 99 1.64 -3.37 -9.40
C ASP A 99 3.15 -3.30 -9.65
N ARG A 100 3.96 -4.09 -8.93
CA ARG A 100 5.41 -4.17 -9.16
C ARG A 100 5.76 -4.46 -10.61
N LYS A 101 4.97 -5.29 -11.30
CA LYS A 101 5.19 -5.60 -12.73
C LYS A 101 5.08 -4.37 -13.64
N ASN A 102 4.46 -3.30 -13.16
CA ASN A 102 4.27 -2.04 -13.87
C ASN A 102 5.28 -0.97 -13.42
N PHE A 103 6.30 -1.32 -12.63
CA PHE A 103 7.40 -0.41 -12.30
C PHE A 103 8.36 -0.31 -13.49
N THR A 104 8.88 0.89 -13.74
CA THR A 104 9.98 1.08 -14.71
C THR A 104 11.29 0.50 -14.16
N SER A 105 12.33 0.39 -14.99
CA SER A 105 13.66 -0.05 -14.51
C SER A 105 14.18 0.82 -13.37
N TYR A 106 14.13 2.14 -13.56
CA TYR A 106 14.54 3.10 -12.54
C TYR A 106 13.70 2.99 -11.26
N GLU A 107 12.39 2.78 -11.40
CA GLU A 107 11.54 2.61 -10.22
C GLU A 107 11.90 1.32 -9.47
N ASN A 108 12.22 0.23 -10.17
CA ASN A 108 12.67 -1.01 -9.53
C ASN A 108 14.00 -0.83 -8.78
N GLU A 109 14.96 -0.07 -9.33
CA GLU A 109 16.23 0.21 -8.66
C GLU A 109 16.02 0.95 -7.34
N VAL A 110 15.24 2.04 -7.37
CA VAL A 110 14.95 2.84 -6.17
C VAL A 110 14.10 2.04 -5.16
N ILE A 111 13.13 1.25 -5.63
CA ILE A 111 12.34 0.37 -4.76
C ILE A 111 13.22 -0.71 -4.12
N THR A 112 14.20 -1.27 -4.84
CA THR A 112 15.14 -2.26 -4.28
C THR A 112 16.00 -1.63 -3.17
N LEU A 113 16.45 -0.39 -3.35
CA LEU A 113 17.12 0.34 -2.28
C LEU A 113 16.19 0.52 -1.06
N LEU A 114 14.93 0.91 -1.28
CA LEU A 114 13.95 1.03 -0.20
C LEU A 114 13.68 -0.33 0.50
N GLU A 115 13.70 -1.44 -0.23
CA GLU A 115 13.57 -2.79 0.34
C GLU A 115 14.71 -3.08 1.33
N ASP A 116 15.95 -2.69 1.03
CA ASP A 116 17.07 -2.87 1.97
C ASP A 116 16.80 -2.13 3.29
N TYR A 117 16.29 -0.89 3.22
CA TYR A 117 15.88 -0.15 4.42
C TYR A 117 14.75 -0.85 5.18
N LEU A 118 13.71 -1.34 4.47
CA LEU A 118 12.50 -1.88 5.10
C LEU A 118 12.60 -3.34 5.54
N PHE A 119 13.54 -4.12 5.01
CA PHE A 119 13.68 -5.54 5.33
C PHE A 119 14.96 -5.89 6.09
N LYS A 120 16.04 -5.10 5.95
CA LYS A 120 17.38 -5.48 6.45
C LYS A 120 17.97 -4.50 7.46
N SER A 121 17.59 -3.22 7.41
CA SER A 121 18.15 -2.21 8.32
C SER A 121 17.67 -2.35 9.77
N ALA A 122 18.31 -1.60 10.69
CA ALA A 122 17.85 -1.47 12.08
C ALA A 122 16.43 -0.88 12.22
N TYR A 123 15.93 -0.23 11.17
CA TYR A 123 14.59 0.37 11.10
C TYR A 123 13.63 -0.46 10.23
N HIS A 124 13.90 -1.76 10.08
CA HIS A 124 13.09 -2.64 9.26
C HIS A 124 11.61 -2.64 9.70
N CYS A 125 10.72 -2.83 8.75
CA CYS A 125 9.28 -2.85 8.96
C CYS A 125 8.68 -4.26 8.96
N LYS A 126 9.47 -5.33 9.10
CA LYS A 126 8.98 -6.72 9.05
C LYS A 126 8.01 -7.12 10.18
N ARG A 127 7.93 -6.33 11.26
CA ARG A 127 7.07 -6.58 12.42
C ARG A 127 6.04 -5.47 12.57
N GLY A 128 4.94 -5.78 13.26
CA GLY A 128 3.82 -4.86 13.49
C GLY A 128 2.50 -5.39 12.94
N GLN A 129 1.40 -4.82 13.40
CA GLN A 129 0.05 -5.20 12.99
C GLN A 129 -0.63 -4.07 12.21
N GLY A 130 -1.42 -4.46 11.21
CA GLY A 130 -2.16 -3.52 10.37
C GLY A 130 -1.27 -2.63 9.51
N ILE A 131 -1.85 -1.50 9.09
CA ILE A 131 -1.16 -0.49 8.29
C ILE A 131 -0.47 0.48 9.25
N GLN A 132 0.84 0.66 9.06
CA GLN A 132 1.67 1.49 9.94
C GLN A 132 2.43 2.54 9.14
N LYS A 133 2.65 3.72 9.73
CA LYS A 133 3.49 4.76 9.13
C LYS A 133 4.91 4.25 8.90
N LEU A 134 5.53 4.73 7.83
CA LEU A 134 6.95 4.51 7.57
C LEU A 134 7.78 5.15 8.70
N PRO A 135 8.90 4.54 9.14
CA PRO A 135 9.75 5.13 10.17
C PRO A 135 10.32 6.48 9.75
N LYS A 136 10.41 7.43 10.70
CA LYS A 136 10.94 8.78 10.43
C LYS A 136 12.33 8.77 9.77
N LYS A 137 13.19 7.82 10.13
CA LYS A 137 14.55 7.72 9.54
C LYS A 137 14.53 7.32 8.05
N VAL A 138 13.51 6.58 7.61
CA VAL A 138 13.32 6.25 6.18
C VAL A 138 12.61 7.40 5.45
N VAL A 139 11.66 8.06 6.11
CA VAL A 139 10.98 9.25 5.58
C VAL A 139 11.95 10.40 5.35
N ASN A 140 12.84 10.65 6.31
CA ASN A 140 13.86 11.70 6.27
C ASN A 140 15.23 11.13 5.87
N ASN A 141 15.25 10.20 4.92
CA ASN A 141 16.49 9.61 4.47
C ASN A 141 17.38 10.68 3.81
N GLU A 142 18.65 10.72 4.19
CA GLU A 142 19.61 11.75 3.78
C GLU A 142 20.17 11.49 2.36
N GLU A 143 20.20 10.22 1.94
CA GLU A 143 20.74 9.81 0.64
C GLU A 143 19.69 9.95 -0.47
N PHE A 144 18.42 9.69 -0.16
CA PHE A 144 17.36 9.68 -1.15
C PHE A 144 15.98 10.06 -0.58
N ASP A 145 15.29 10.97 -1.27
CA ASP A 145 13.92 11.37 -0.92
C ASP A 145 12.88 10.35 -1.43
N PHE A 146 12.72 9.27 -0.66
CA PHE A 146 11.74 8.21 -0.96
C PHE A 146 10.30 8.74 -0.98
N VAL A 147 9.98 9.74 -0.16
CA VAL A 147 8.62 10.30 -0.10
C VAL A 147 8.27 10.98 -1.41
N LYS A 148 9.13 11.89 -1.88
CA LYS A 148 8.91 12.59 -3.15
C LYS A 148 8.87 11.61 -4.32
N PHE A 149 9.75 10.61 -4.32
CA PHE A 149 9.77 9.56 -5.35
C PHE A 149 8.44 8.79 -5.41
N LEU A 150 7.97 8.24 -4.28
CA LEU A 150 6.73 7.46 -4.20
C LEU A 150 5.50 8.30 -4.56
N ILE A 151 5.44 9.56 -4.09
CA ILE A 151 4.38 10.50 -4.44
C ILE A 151 4.39 10.81 -5.95
N THR A 152 5.57 10.90 -6.56
CA THR A 152 5.72 11.13 -8.01
C THR A 152 5.23 9.92 -8.81
N MET A 153 5.58 8.70 -8.41
CA MET A 153 5.06 7.46 -9.02
C MET A 153 3.52 7.45 -9.05
N TYR A 154 2.91 7.86 -7.94
CA TYR A 154 1.44 7.99 -7.83
C TYR A 154 0.89 9.06 -8.77
N LYS A 155 1.45 10.28 -8.74
CA LYS A 155 0.96 11.40 -9.57
C LYS A 155 1.00 11.06 -11.05
N ASN A 156 2.09 10.47 -11.52
CA ASN A 156 2.28 10.11 -12.92
C ASN A 156 1.22 9.12 -13.42
N ARG A 157 0.78 8.19 -12.55
CA ARG A 157 -0.19 7.15 -12.93
C ARG A 157 -1.65 7.56 -12.75
N PHE A 158 -1.96 8.46 -11.81
CA PHE A 158 -3.37 8.69 -11.42
C PHE A 158 -3.81 10.15 -11.36
N VAL A 159 -2.88 11.10 -11.42
CA VAL A 159 -3.20 12.54 -11.39
C VAL A 159 -3.02 13.15 -12.77
N THR A 160 -1.87 12.93 -13.42
CA THR A 160 -1.54 13.56 -14.70
C THR A 160 -2.47 13.12 -15.83
N ILE A 161 -3.01 11.89 -15.77
CA ILE A 161 -3.95 11.36 -16.78
C ILE A 161 -5.34 12.01 -16.70
N LYS A 162 -5.75 12.55 -15.55
CA LYS A 162 -7.09 13.18 -15.41
C LYS A 162 -7.20 14.58 -16.03
N ASN A 163 -6.08 15.23 -16.33
CA ASN A 163 -6.06 16.59 -16.89
C ASN A 163 -5.97 16.62 -18.42
N ILE A 164 -5.85 15.46 -19.08
CA ILE A 164 -6.02 15.35 -20.53
C ILE A 164 -7.51 15.05 -20.77
N LYS A 165 -8.36 16.06 -20.61
CA LYS A 165 -9.63 16.06 -21.34
C LYS A 165 -9.23 16.20 -22.80
N ILE A 166 -9.32 15.11 -23.57
CA ILE A 166 -9.30 15.18 -25.02
C ILE A 166 -10.47 16.07 -25.40
N VAL A 167 -10.16 17.29 -25.83
CA VAL A 167 -11.13 18.16 -26.51
C VAL A 167 -11.32 17.51 -27.87
N ASN A 168 -12.36 16.69 -27.99
CA ASN A 168 -12.97 16.35 -29.26
C ASN A 168 -14.25 17.15 -29.39
#